data_AF-A0AAE3AEK4-F1
#
_entry.id   AF-A0AAE3AEK4-F1
#
_cell.length_a   1.000
_cell.length_b   1.000
_cell.length_c   1.000
_cell.angle_alpha   90.00
_cell.angle_beta   90.00
_cell.angle_gamma   90.00
#
_symmetry.space_group_name_H-M   'P 1'
#
loop_
_entity.id
_entity.type
_entity.pdbx_description
1 polymer ?
#
loop_
_entity_poly.entity_id
_entity_poly.type
_entity_poly.pdbx_seq_one_letter_code
_entity_poly.pdbx_strand_id
1 'polypeptide(L)'
;MRPLADEIRPQTLDQVAGQKHLLGPGALLRRLIEGGTSANMIFYGPSGTGKTTIASIIAKRTEKALYHLNATTASLQDVKAIIADVDTMLAPNGVLLYLDEIQYFNKKQQQSLLEFMENGKITLIASTTENPYFYVYNALLSRSTVFEFKALTAEETLPAVLRALDIVRSRSPLPLTWEEEVPGLIAAGCGGDVRKAVNAVELLDRAARPVDGGLRITAADAAQASQRSAMRYDREGDEHYDLLSALQKSIRGSDPDAAVYYLGRLLEAGDLLSPCRRLLVIAAEDVGLAYPQAMAVTKACVDAARELGLPEARLPLAEAAILLATAPKSNSAHNAIIAAMDDIRRGRVGQVPRHLQNVHADSTGSGMAPAYRYPHDYPHHYVAQRYLPEALGDVTYYQYGDNKTEQAARRYWEDIKKS
;
A
#
# COMPACT_ATOMS: atom_id res chain seq x y z
N MET A 1 -17.19 22.22 18.61
CA MET A 1 -15.87 22.18 19.27
C MET A 1 -14.87 21.68 18.25
N ARG A 2 -13.73 22.34 18.07
CA ARG A 2 -12.70 21.90 17.11
C ARG A 2 -11.96 20.69 17.73
N PRO A 3 -11.68 19.60 16.98
CA PRO A 3 -10.95 18.45 17.52
C PRO A 3 -9.56 18.86 18.03
N LEU A 4 -9.06 18.21 19.10
CA LEU A 4 -7.75 18.54 19.68
C LEU A 4 -6.61 18.39 18.67
N ALA A 5 -6.74 17.38 17.79
CA ALA A 5 -5.80 17.12 16.69
C ALA A 5 -5.65 18.27 15.69
N ASP A 6 -6.67 19.12 15.51
CA ASP A 6 -6.58 20.29 14.64
C ASP A 6 -5.95 21.50 15.33
N GLU A 7 -6.14 21.61 16.64
CA GLU A 7 -5.66 22.76 17.41
C GLU A 7 -4.19 22.63 17.81
N ILE A 8 -3.75 21.41 18.08
CA ILE A 8 -2.34 21.13 18.38
C ILE A 8 -1.42 21.23 17.15
N ARG A 9 -1.99 21.38 15.95
CA ARG A 9 -1.23 21.33 14.70
C ARG A 9 -0.04 22.30 14.77
N PRO A 10 1.19 21.79 14.60
CA PRO A 10 2.40 22.61 14.49
C PRO A 10 2.24 23.78 13.54
N GLN A 11 2.71 24.95 13.95
CA GLN A 11 2.71 26.17 13.15
C GLN A 11 4.07 26.41 12.47
N THR A 12 5.13 25.82 13.01
CA THR A 12 6.49 25.90 12.48
C THR A 12 7.10 24.50 12.34
N LEU A 13 8.15 24.36 11.52
CA LEU A 13 8.83 23.08 11.32
C LEU A 13 9.44 22.53 12.62
N ASP A 14 9.93 23.41 13.50
CA ASP A 14 10.55 23.02 14.79
C ASP A 14 9.53 22.45 15.80
N GLN A 15 8.24 22.70 15.58
CA GLN A 15 7.16 22.16 16.40
C GLN A 15 6.68 20.78 15.92
N VAL A 16 7.11 20.33 14.73
CA VAL A 16 6.73 19.02 14.19
C VAL A 16 7.46 17.93 14.97
N ALA A 17 6.70 16.96 15.47
CA ALA A 17 7.26 15.80 16.15
C ALA A 17 7.92 14.84 15.14
N GLY A 18 9.12 14.36 15.47
CA GLY A 18 9.86 13.40 14.64
C GLY A 18 10.30 13.93 13.27
N GLN A 19 10.40 13.01 12.30
CA GLN A 19 10.83 13.27 10.92
C GLN A 19 12.17 14.01 10.81
N LYS A 20 13.11 13.81 11.74
CA LYS A 20 14.41 14.51 11.77
C LYS A 20 15.23 14.30 10.50
N HIS A 21 15.05 13.18 9.81
CA HIS A 21 15.70 12.91 8.51
C HIS A 21 15.19 13.83 7.39
N LEU A 22 13.96 14.35 7.49
CA LEU A 22 13.39 15.30 6.53
C LEU A 22 13.47 16.76 7.01
N LEU A 23 13.30 16.98 8.33
CA LEU A 23 13.10 18.29 8.94
C LEU A 23 14.24 18.74 9.86
N GLY A 24 15.27 17.92 10.02
CA GLY A 24 16.46 18.28 10.79
C GLY A 24 17.24 19.42 10.14
N PRO A 25 18.14 20.08 10.90
CA PRO A 25 19.01 21.12 10.35
C PRO A 25 19.77 20.62 9.10
N GLY A 26 19.65 21.34 7.99
CA GLY A 26 20.30 21.00 6.72
C GLY A 26 19.61 19.92 5.88
N ALA A 27 18.53 19.29 6.37
CA ALA A 27 17.79 18.30 5.62
C ALA A 27 17.11 18.89 4.37
N LEU A 28 16.98 18.08 3.31
CA LEU A 28 16.54 18.54 1.99
C LEU A 28 15.15 19.17 2.03
N LEU A 29 14.17 18.49 2.63
CA LEU A 29 12.79 19.01 2.70
C LEU A 29 12.78 20.33 3.49
N ARG A 30 13.43 20.40 4.66
CA ARG A 30 13.56 21.64 5.42
C ARG A 30 14.13 22.78 4.57
N ARG A 31 15.22 22.55 3.85
CA ARG A 31 15.85 23.57 2.99
C ARG A 31 14.94 24.03 1.85
N LEU A 32 14.18 23.13 1.24
CA LEU A 32 13.22 23.47 0.18
C LEU A 32 12.07 24.34 0.70
N ILE A 33 11.52 23.96 1.86
CA ILE A 33 10.49 24.73 2.55
C ILE A 33 11.08 26.08 2.97
N GLU A 34 12.31 26.08 3.49
CA GLU A 34 12.98 27.28 3.97
C GLU A 34 13.31 28.30 2.89
N GLY A 35 13.72 27.80 1.72
CA GLY A 35 13.96 28.60 0.52
C GLY A 35 12.70 29.02 -0.24
N GLY A 36 11.49 28.69 0.24
CA GLY A 36 10.23 29.11 -0.38
C GLY A 36 9.94 28.44 -1.73
N THR A 37 10.40 27.21 -1.94
CA THR A 37 10.27 26.53 -3.24
C THR A 37 8.83 26.10 -3.51
N SER A 38 8.35 26.30 -4.75
CA SER A 38 7.05 25.82 -5.26
C SER A 38 7.15 24.47 -6.00
N ALA A 39 7.92 23.52 -5.46
CA ALA A 39 8.10 22.22 -6.08
C ALA A 39 6.91 21.29 -5.79
N ASN A 40 6.52 20.47 -6.77
CA ASN A 40 5.55 19.42 -6.56
C ASN A 40 6.16 18.30 -5.71
N MET A 41 5.37 17.77 -4.77
CA MET A 41 5.86 16.78 -3.80
C MET A 41 4.88 15.61 -3.69
N ILE A 42 5.44 14.44 -3.40
CA ILE A 42 4.67 13.25 -3.02
C ILE A 42 5.15 12.81 -1.64
N PHE A 43 4.26 12.86 -0.65
CA PHE A 43 4.50 12.41 0.71
C PHE A 43 3.97 10.99 0.87
N TYR A 44 4.87 10.02 1.06
CA TYR A 44 4.46 8.64 1.29
C TYR A 44 4.87 8.18 2.68
N GLY A 45 4.05 7.36 3.32
CA GLY A 45 4.36 6.76 4.62
C GLY A 45 3.13 6.62 5.52
N PRO A 46 3.29 6.09 6.73
CA PRO A 46 2.17 5.74 7.62
C PRO A 46 1.26 6.93 7.97
N SER A 47 0.01 6.63 8.30
CA SER A 47 -0.97 7.60 8.81
C SER A 47 -0.47 8.36 10.05
N GLY A 48 -0.89 9.62 10.20
CA GLY A 48 -0.57 10.40 11.41
C GLY A 48 0.89 10.85 11.60
N THR A 49 1.74 10.69 10.59
CA THR A 49 3.17 11.06 10.60
C THR A 49 3.46 12.55 10.33
N GLY A 50 2.41 13.36 10.10
CA GLY A 50 2.53 14.82 9.91
C GLY A 50 2.47 15.32 8.46
N LYS A 51 2.17 14.46 7.47
CA LYS A 51 2.07 14.83 6.04
C LYS A 51 1.20 16.07 5.79
N THR A 52 -0.05 16.06 6.27
CA THR A 52 -0.99 17.18 6.12
C THR A 52 -0.52 18.43 6.84
N THR A 53 0.09 18.28 8.02
CA THR A 53 0.62 19.41 8.81
C THR A 53 1.76 20.11 8.08
N ILE A 54 2.70 19.34 7.50
CA ILE A 54 3.81 19.91 6.74
C ILE A 54 3.28 20.63 5.51
N ALA A 55 2.29 20.08 4.80
CA ALA A 55 1.66 20.78 3.68
C ALA A 55 1.05 22.13 4.11
N SER A 56 0.41 22.19 5.27
CA SER A 56 -0.10 23.46 5.83
C SER A 56 1.00 24.46 6.17
N ILE A 57 2.15 24.01 6.68
CA ILE A 57 3.30 24.88 6.95
C ILE A 57 3.90 25.40 5.64
N ILE A 58 4.01 24.55 4.62
CA ILE A 58 4.49 24.94 3.28
C ILE A 58 3.59 26.03 2.70
N ALA A 59 2.28 25.81 2.68
CA ALA A 59 1.33 26.76 2.10
C ALA A 59 1.43 28.15 2.77
N LYS A 60 1.51 28.19 4.10
CA LYS A 60 1.71 29.43 4.87
C LYS A 60 3.01 30.14 4.49
N ARG A 61 4.09 29.38 4.32
CA ARG A 61 5.40 29.94 4.01
C ARG A 61 5.54 30.42 2.57
N THR A 62 4.86 29.77 1.64
CA THR A 62 4.80 30.18 0.22
C THR A 62 3.70 31.20 -0.06
N GLU A 63 2.95 31.63 0.97
CA GLU A 63 1.80 32.54 0.85
C GLU A 63 0.78 32.07 -0.21
N LYS A 64 0.56 30.76 -0.30
CA LYS A 64 -0.41 30.16 -1.22
C LYS A 64 -1.67 29.76 -0.48
N ALA A 65 -2.81 29.95 -1.12
CA ALA A 65 -4.07 29.37 -0.62
C ALA A 65 -3.98 27.84 -0.67
N LEU A 66 -4.31 27.21 0.46
CA LEU A 66 -4.28 25.75 0.62
C LEU A 66 -5.66 25.15 0.40
N TYR A 67 -5.76 24.27 -0.58
CA TYR A 67 -6.96 23.46 -0.80
C TYR A 67 -6.68 22.01 -0.46
N HIS A 68 -7.61 21.37 0.25
CA HIS A 68 -7.53 19.97 0.61
C HIS A 68 -8.57 19.18 -0.18
N LEU A 69 -8.13 18.16 -0.91
CA LEU A 69 -8.97 17.14 -1.52
C LEU A 69 -8.54 15.77 -1.01
N ASN A 70 -9.49 14.84 -0.92
CA ASN A 70 -9.22 13.44 -0.66
C ASN A 70 -9.69 12.62 -1.88
N ALA A 71 -8.78 11.85 -2.47
CA ALA A 71 -9.03 11.11 -3.71
C ALA A 71 -10.10 10.01 -3.58
N THR A 72 -10.44 9.58 -2.36
CA THR A 72 -11.54 8.62 -2.13
C THR A 72 -12.92 9.23 -2.41
N THR A 73 -13.08 10.53 -2.19
CA THR A 73 -14.37 11.23 -2.33
C THR A 73 -14.36 12.26 -3.45
N ALA A 74 -13.19 12.81 -3.78
CA ALA A 74 -13.05 13.87 -4.77
C ALA A 74 -13.14 13.33 -6.20
N SER A 75 -13.69 14.16 -7.07
CA SER A 75 -13.75 13.96 -8.50
C SER A 75 -12.79 14.92 -9.24
N LEU A 76 -12.64 14.72 -10.54
CA LEU A 76 -11.88 15.67 -11.36
C LEU A 76 -12.59 17.04 -11.46
N GLN A 77 -13.91 17.09 -11.26
CA GLN A 77 -14.65 18.35 -11.25
C GLN A 77 -14.29 19.22 -10.05
N ASP A 78 -14.05 18.62 -8.88
CA ASP A 78 -13.64 19.35 -7.67
C ASP A 78 -12.27 20.00 -7.87
N VAL A 79 -11.34 19.29 -8.52
CA VAL A 79 -10.04 19.84 -8.91
C VAL A 79 -10.22 21.03 -9.85
N LYS A 80 -11.08 20.90 -10.87
CA LYS A 80 -11.36 21.98 -11.82
C LYS A 80 -12.05 23.18 -11.18
N ALA A 81 -12.91 22.97 -10.18
CA ALA A 81 -13.56 24.05 -9.44
C ALA A 81 -12.52 24.89 -8.68
N ILE A 82 -11.59 24.22 -7.98
CA ILE A 82 -10.48 24.91 -7.30
C ILE A 82 -9.64 25.70 -8.30
N ILE A 83 -9.39 25.14 -9.49
CA ILE A 83 -8.62 25.81 -10.54
C ILE A 83 -9.36 27.01 -11.13
N ALA A 84 -10.69 26.99 -11.18
CA ALA A 84 -11.48 28.13 -11.65
C ALA A 84 -11.39 29.32 -10.68
N ASP A 85 -11.10 29.07 -9.40
CA ASP A 85 -10.81 30.11 -8.42
C ASP A 85 -9.38 30.68 -8.57
N VAL A 86 -8.49 29.95 -9.26
CA VAL A 86 -7.15 30.41 -9.66
C VAL A 86 -7.28 31.35 -10.87
N ASP A 87 -6.66 32.53 -10.80
CA ASP A 87 -6.81 33.70 -11.69
C ASP A 87 -7.81 34.78 -11.21
N THR A 88 -8.42 34.62 -10.03
CA THR A 88 -9.11 35.71 -9.32
C THR A 88 -8.13 36.49 -8.43
N MET A 89 -8.50 37.70 -7.93
CA MET A 89 -7.67 38.49 -6.98
C MET A 89 -7.30 37.74 -5.67
N LEU A 90 -7.82 36.53 -5.46
CA LEU A 90 -7.63 35.71 -4.27
C LEU A 90 -6.34 34.86 -4.29
N ALA A 91 -5.73 34.57 -5.45
CA ALA A 91 -4.57 33.68 -5.54
C ALA A 91 -3.54 34.09 -6.63
N PRO A 92 -2.89 35.27 -6.51
CA PRO A 92 -1.94 35.78 -7.52
C PRO A 92 -0.67 34.92 -7.71
N ASN A 93 -0.35 34.05 -6.74
CA ASN A 93 0.84 33.17 -6.74
C ASN A 93 0.50 31.69 -7.04
N GLY A 94 -0.72 31.42 -7.55
CA GLY A 94 -1.28 30.09 -7.69
C GLY A 94 -1.71 29.48 -6.35
N VAL A 95 -2.11 28.21 -6.37
CA VAL A 95 -2.62 27.51 -5.17
C VAL A 95 -1.76 26.30 -4.82
N LEU A 96 -1.78 25.93 -3.55
CA LEU A 96 -1.25 24.65 -3.09
C LEU A 96 -2.41 23.67 -2.96
N LEU A 97 -2.41 22.64 -3.80
CA LEU A 97 -3.38 21.55 -3.72
C LEU A 97 -2.77 20.40 -2.92
N TYR A 98 -3.33 20.13 -1.74
CA TYR A 98 -3.06 18.90 -1.00
C TYR A 98 -4.06 17.83 -1.42
N LEU A 99 -3.59 16.77 -2.07
CA LEU A 99 -4.41 15.64 -2.52
C LEU A 99 -4.07 14.40 -1.69
N ASP A 100 -4.97 14.02 -0.79
CA ASP A 100 -4.81 12.85 0.07
C ASP A 100 -5.22 11.56 -0.64
N GLU A 101 -4.57 10.46 -0.28
CA GLU A 101 -4.81 9.11 -0.78
C GLU A 101 -4.81 8.98 -2.32
N ILE A 102 -3.82 9.59 -2.99
CA ILE A 102 -3.75 9.69 -4.47
C ILE A 102 -3.89 8.34 -5.20
N GLN A 103 -3.59 7.21 -4.54
CA GLN A 103 -3.77 5.86 -5.11
C GLN A 103 -5.22 5.55 -5.53
N TYR A 104 -6.22 6.26 -4.99
CA TYR A 104 -7.62 6.09 -5.40
C TYR A 104 -8.00 6.86 -6.67
N PHE A 105 -7.17 7.81 -7.12
CA PHE A 105 -7.35 8.40 -8.44
C PHE A 105 -6.87 7.44 -9.52
N ASN A 106 -7.72 7.21 -10.50
CA ASN A 106 -7.36 6.41 -11.67
C ASN A 106 -6.33 7.15 -12.56
N LYS A 107 -5.73 6.42 -13.49
CA LYS A 107 -4.70 6.95 -14.41
C LYS A 107 -5.14 8.22 -15.17
N LYS A 108 -6.40 8.29 -15.60
CA LYS A 108 -6.93 9.44 -16.35
C LYS A 108 -7.06 10.67 -15.44
N GLN A 109 -7.54 10.50 -14.21
CA GLN A 109 -7.63 11.57 -13.22
C GLN A 109 -6.25 12.12 -12.86
N GLN A 110 -5.28 11.22 -12.62
CA GLN A 110 -3.89 11.61 -12.36
C GLN A 110 -3.25 12.33 -13.55
N GLN A 111 -3.51 11.88 -14.79
CA GLN A 111 -2.99 12.53 -15.98
C GLN A 111 -3.54 13.95 -16.17
N SER A 112 -4.81 14.18 -15.84
CA SER A 112 -5.40 15.51 -15.89
C SER A 112 -4.78 16.50 -14.89
N LEU A 113 -4.14 16.02 -13.81
CA LEU A 113 -3.41 16.90 -12.88
C LEU A 113 -2.16 17.52 -13.53
N LEU A 114 -1.53 16.82 -14.49
CA LEU A 114 -0.28 17.25 -15.12
C LEU A 114 -0.44 18.58 -15.85
N GLU A 115 -1.56 18.77 -16.56
CA GLU A 115 -1.85 20.00 -17.30
C GLU A 115 -1.80 21.23 -16.38
N PHE A 116 -2.28 21.09 -15.13
CA PHE A 116 -2.33 22.17 -14.15
C PHE A 116 -1.06 22.33 -13.31
N MET A 117 -0.21 21.30 -13.27
CA MET A 117 1.11 21.38 -12.68
C MET A 117 2.10 22.08 -13.62
N GLU A 118 2.01 21.81 -14.93
CA GLU A 118 2.93 22.34 -15.93
C GLU A 118 2.71 23.84 -16.21
N ASN A 119 1.47 24.33 -16.11
CA ASN A 119 1.15 25.75 -16.27
C ASN A 119 1.37 26.57 -14.98
N GLY A 120 1.85 25.95 -13.90
CA GLY A 120 2.18 26.62 -12.63
C GLY A 120 0.98 27.06 -11.79
N LYS A 121 -0.26 26.79 -12.23
CA LYS A 121 -1.47 27.17 -11.48
C LYS A 121 -1.60 26.40 -10.17
N ILE A 122 -1.15 25.15 -10.15
CA ILE A 122 -1.15 24.29 -8.97
C ILE A 122 0.28 23.88 -8.61
N THR A 123 0.62 24.08 -7.33
CA THR A 123 1.67 23.29 -6.66
C THR A 123 1.00 22.11 -5.97
N LEU A 124 1.29 20.89 -6.44
CA LEU A 124 0.69 19.66 -5.93
C LEU A 124 1.53 19.11 -4.77
N ILE A 125 0.89 18.85 -3.63
CA ILE A 125 1.39 17.94 -2.60
C ILE A 125 0.42 16.76 -2.52
N ALA A 126 0.82 15.63 -3.07
CA ALA A 126 0.03 14.40 -2.97
C ALA A 126 0.49 13.58 -1.76
N SER A 127 -0.42 12.85 -1.11
CA SER A 127 -0.08 11.88 -0.07
C SER A 127 -0.65 10.50 -0.33
N THR A 128 0.04 9.48 0.18
CA THR A 128 -0.38 8.08 0.15
C THR A 128 0.25 7.31 1.31
N THR A 129 -0.43 6.28 1.79
CA THR A 129 0.13 5.29 2.72
C THR A 129 0.84 4.15 2.00
N GLU A 130 0.60 3.98 0.70
CA GLU A 130 1.17 2.93 -0.13
C GLU A 130 2.47 3.39 -0.82
N ASN A 131 3.25 2.45 -1.35
CA ASN A 131 4.47 2.81 -2.07
C ASN A 131 4.11 3.52 -3.39
N PRO A 132 4.54 4.78 -3.59
CA PRO A 132 4.08 5.62 -4.69
C PRO A 132 4.52 5.10 -6.07
N TYR A 133 5.58 4.30 -6.15
CA TYR A 133 6.08 3.76 -7.43
C TYR A 133 5.14 2.71 -8.06
N PHE A 134 4.17 2.19 -7.30
CA PHE A 134 3.17 1.24 -7.83
C PHE A 134 1.85 1.90 -8.24
N TYR A 135 1.45 2.95 -7.54
CA TYR A 135 0.09 3.52 -7.65
C TYR A 135 0.04 4.93 -8.22
N VAL A 136 1.17 5.66 -8.20
CA VAL A 136 1.29 6.98 -8.79
C VAL A 136 1.82 6.86 -10.21
N TYR A 137 1.19 7.57 -11.14
CA TYR A 137 1.57 7.55 -12.54
C TYR A 137 2.97 8.11 -12.77
N ASN A 138 3.79 7.43 -13.58
CA ASN A 138 5.20 7.78 -13.82
C ASN A 138 5.42 9.23 -14.25
N ALA A 139 4.49 9.82 -15.01
CA ALA A 139 4.60 11.21 -15.44
C ALA A 139 4.45 12.23 -14.28
N LEU A 140 3.69 11.89 -13.23
CA LEU A 140 3.60 12.69 -12.00
C LEU A 140 4.85 12.50 -11.15
N LEU A 141 5.34 11.27 -11.02
CA LEU A 141 6.59 10.95 -10.32
C LEU A 141 7.78 11.67 -10.93
N SER A 142 7.88 11.75 -12.26
CA SER A 142 8.99 12.43 -12.93
C SER A 142 9.00 13.95 -12.73
N ARG A 143 7.90 14.54 -12.26
CA ARG A 143 7.72 16.00 -12.05
C ARG A 143 7.57 16.37 -10.58
N SER A 144 7.71 15.40 -9.68
CA SER A 144 7.51 15.57 -8.24
C SER A 144 8.69 14.99 -7.47
N THR A 145 9.03 15.61 -6.34
CA THR A 145 10.01 15.02 -5.41
C THR A 145 9.30 14.14 -4.40
N VAL A 146 9.76 12.90 -4.24
CA VAL A 146 9.16 11.92 -3.33
C VAL A 146 9.85 12.00 -1.97
N PHE A 147 9.08 12.13 -0.89
CA PHE A 147 9.57 12.16 0.49
C PHE A 147 8.93 11.06 1.33
N GLU A 148 9.78 10.28 1.99
CA GLU A 148 9.39 9.18 2.89
C GLU A 148 9.20 9.66 4.33
N PHE A 149 7.97 9.51 4.82
CA PHE A 149 7.62 9.73 6.21
C PHE A 149 7.69 8.41 6.95
N LYS A 150 8.44 8.38 8.04
CA LYS A 150 8.59 7.19 8.88
C LYS A 150 7.63 7.23 10.05
N ALA A 151 7.23 6.06 10.55
CA ALA A 151 6.54 5.98 11.85
C ALA A 151 7.43 6.61 12.93
N LEU A 152 6.82 7.38 13.83
CA LEU A 152 7.56 8.02 14.92
C LEU A 152 7.87 7.00 16.01
N THR A 153 9.04 7.15 16.62
CA THR A 153 9.33 6.45 17.88
C THR A 153 8.47 7.01 19.02
N ALA A 154 8.35 6.25 20.12
CA ALA A 154 7.68 6.73 21.32
C ALA A 154 8.34 8.02 21.86
N GLU A 155 9.68 8.07 21.83
CA GLU A 155 10.46 9.26 22.23
C GLU A 155 10.15 10.47 21.36
N GLU A 156 10.03 10.30 20.04
CA GLU A 156 9.69 11.38 19.12
C GLU A 156 8.24 11.84 19.25
N THR A 157 7.34 10.96 19.70
CA THR A 157 5.92 11.25 19.87
C THR A 157 5.63 11.97 21.19
N LEU A 158 6.44 11.73 22.21
CA LEU A 158 6.28 12.27 23.56
C LEU A 158 6.08 13.81 23.62
N PRO A 159 6.84 14.64 22.87
CA PRO A 159 6.63 16.10 22.87
C PRO A 159 5.24 16.51 22.35
N ALA A 160 4.65 15.74 21.44
CA ALA A 160 3.29 16.01 20.96
C ALA A 160 2.24 15.61 22.00
N VAL A 161 2.45 14.50 22.71
CA VAL A 161 1.58 14.06 23.81
C VAL A 161 1.57 15.07 24.96
N LEU A 162 2.75 15.52 25.40
CA LEU A 162 2.87 16.51 26.47
C LEU A 162 2.18 17.82 26.10
N ARG A 163 2.36 18.28 24.86
CA ARG A 163 1.67 19.47 24.35
C ARG A 163 0.15 19.29 24.34
N ALA A 164 -0.36 18.10 24.00
CA ALA A 164 -1.78 17.80 24.04
C ALA A 164 -2.32 17.84 25.47
N LEU A 165 -1.59 17.23 26.42
CA LEU A 165 -1.94 17.21 27.84
C LEU A 165 -1.92 18.62 28.44
N ASP A 166 -0.95 19.45 28.10
CA ASP A 166 -0.86 20.83 28.56
C ASP A 166 -2.05 21.67 28.06
N ILE A 167 -2.44 21.51 26.78
CA ILE A 167 -3.60 22.18 26.21
C ILE A 167 -4.87 21.77 26.95
N VAL A 168 -5.07 20.47 27.17
CA VAL A 168 -6.24 19.95 27.86
C VAL A 168 -6.27 20.44 29.32
N ARG A 169 -5.14 20.37 30.03
CA ARG A 169 -5.00 20.90 31.39
C ARG A 169 -5.38 22.37 31.48
N SER A 170 -4.99 23.18 30.50
CA SER A 170 -5.32 24.62 30.46
C SER A 170 -6.81 24.91 30.27
N ARG A 171 -7.58 23.95 29.74
CA ARG A 171 -9.03 24.07 29.53
C ARG A 171 -9.85 23.48 30.64
N SER A 172 -9.25 22.61 31.43
CA SER A 172 -9.99 21.87 32.44
C SER A 172 -10.58 22.85 33.46
N PRO A 173 -11.89 22.75 33.75
CA PRO A 173 -12.55 23.61 34.73
C PRO A 173 -12.07 23.30 36.16
N LEU A 174 -11.49 22.13 36.37
CA LEU A 174 -10.89 21.68 37.63
C LEU A 174 -9.38 21.44 37.43
N PRO A 175 -8.54 21.52 38.48
CA PRO A 175 -7.13 21.16 38.38
C PRO A 175 -6.97 19.75 37.81
N LEU A 176 -6.39 19.63 36.60
CA LEU A 176 -6.12 18.33 35.95
C LEU A 176 -4.68 17.90 36.20
N THR A 177 -4.52 16.69 36.73
CA THR A 177 -3.23 16.05 37.00
C THR A 177 -3.18 14.67 36.32
N TRP A 178 -1.97 14.13 36.16
CA TRP A 178 -1.76 12.79 35.61
C TRP A 178 -0.58 12.11 36.30
N GLU A 179 -0.57 10.78 36.24
CA GLU A 179 0.55 9.96 36.70
C GLU A 179 1.74 10.07 35.73
N GLU A 180 2.96 9.94 36.27
CA GLU A 180 4.21 10.21 35.55
C GLU A 180 4.35 9.36 34.27
N GLU A 181 3.82 8.14 34.30
CA GLU A 181 3.90 7.17 33.21
C GLU A 181 2.91 7.45 32.07
N VAL A 182 1.87 8.25 32.31
CA VAL A 182 0.77 8.48 31.35
C VAL A 182 1.26 8.97 29.98
N PRO A 183 2.10 10.01 29.87
CA PRO A 183 2.59 10.48 28.57
C PRO A 183 3.37 9.40 27.80
N GLY A 184 4.19 8.61 28.51
CA GLY A 184 4.96 7.52 27.94
C GLY A 184 4.09 6.37 27.43
N LEU A 185 3.07 5.97 28.20
CA LEU A 185 2.12 4.92 27.83
C LEU A 185 1.28 5.29 26.60
N ILE A 186 0.92 6.56 26.46
CA ILE A 186 0.21 7.06 25.27
C ILE A 186 1.16 7.06 24.06
N ALA A 187 2.38 7.57 24.22
CA ALA A 187 3.36 7.66 23.14
C ALA A 187 3.81 6.27 22.63
N ALA A 188 3.92 5.29 23.52
CA ALA A 188 4.21 3.91 23.14
C ALA A 188 3.00 3.22 22.50
N GLY A 189 1.80 3.48 23.01
CA GLY A 189 0.57 2.81 22.59
C GLY A 189 0.00 3.24 21.23
N CYS A 190 0.49 4.34 20.64
CA CYS A 190 -0.04 4.89 19.40
C CYS A 190 0.66 4.38 18.12
N GLY A 191 1.72 3.57 18.26
CA GLY A 191 2.44 2.98 17.12
C GLY A 191 3.04 4.03 16.16
N GLY A 192 3.50 5.16 16.69
CA GLY A 192 4.10 6.24 15.91
C GLY A 192 3.12 7.15 15.15
N ASP A 193 1.80 7.02 15.40
CA ASP A 193 0.77 7.92 14.89
C ASP A 193 0.43 9.02 15.92
N VAL A 194 0.80 10.26 15.62
CA VAL A 194 0.57 11.41 16.52
C VAL A 194 -0.92 11.75 16.63
N ARG A 195 -1.71 11.57 15.57
CA ARG A 195 -3.15 11.83 15.60
C ARG A 195 -3.84 10.87 16.58
N LYS A 196 -3.44 9.59 16.61
CA LYS A 196 -3.92 8.62 17.60
C LYS A 196 -3.54 9.03 19.02
N ALA A 197 -2.29 9.43 19.23
CA ALA A 197 -1.81 9.87 20.54
C ALA A 197 -2.65 11.06 21.08
N VAL A 198 -2.94 12.04 20.23
CA VAL A 198 -3.76 13.21 20.58
C VAL A 198 -5.22 12.82 20.86
N ASN A 199 -5.80 11.91 20.07
CA ASN A 199 -7.15 11.40 20.30
C ASN A 199 -7.25 10.62 21.62
N ALA A 200 -6.20 9.87 21.99
CA ALA A 200 -6.14 9.18 23.28
C ALA A 200 -6.11 10.17 24.44
N VAL A 201 -5.34 11.27 24.33
CA VAL A 201 -5.36 12.35 25.32
C VAL A 201 -6.75 12.98 25.45
N GLU A 202 -7.42 13.27 24.33
CA GLU A 202 -8.79 13.83 24.35
C GLU A 202 -9.81 12.86 24.98
N LEU A 203 -9.63 11.56 24.79
CA LEU A 203 -10.46 10.54 25.45
C LEU A 203 -10.20 10.47 26.96
N LEU A 204 -8.93 10.50 27.37
CA LEU A 204 -8.53 10.41 28.78
C LEU A 204 -8.96 11.64 29.58
N ASP A 205 -8.94 12.82 28.97
CA ASP A 205 -9.51 14.04 29.55
C ASP A 205 -10.98 13.85 29.94
N ARG A 206 -11.78 13.37 28.99
CA ARG A 206 -13.22 13.14 29.19
C ARG A 206 -13.51 12.03 30.19
N ALA A 207 -12.56 11.10 30.37
CA ALA A 207 -12.67 9.98 31.29
C ALA A 207 -11.99 10.24 32.65
N ALA A 208 -11.37 11.42 32.84
CA ALA A 208 -10.61 11.73 34.05
C ALA A 208 -11.51 11.69 35.28
N ARG A 209 -11.02 11.07 36.36
CA ARG A 209 -11.82 10.84 37.57
C ARG A 209 -11.64 12.00 38.56
N PRO A 210 -12.70 12.40 39.28
CA PRO A 210 -12.56 13.38 40.36
C PRO A 210 -11.73 12.81 41.51
N VAL A 211 -10.70 13.53 41.94
CA VAL A 211 -9.84 13.21 43.09
C VAL A 211 -9.49 14.52 43.80
N ASP A 212 -9.77 14.61 45.10
CA ASP A 212 -9.42 15.75 45.96
C ASP A 212 -9.80 17.14 45.39
N GLY A 213 -10.97 17.23 44.76
CA GLY A 213 -11.46 18.47 44.14
C GLY A 213 -10.83 18.81 42.78
N GLY A 214 -9.95 17.95 42.26
CA GLY A 214 -9.39 18.00 40.91
C GLY A 214 -9.81 16.80 40.05
N LEU A 215 -9.22 16.70 38.86
CA LEU A 215 -9.32 15.57 37.96
C LEU A 215 -7.96 14.87 37.86
N ARG A 216 -7.96 13.54 37.82
CA ARG A 216 -6.73 12.74 37.66
C ARG A 216 -6.86 11.71 36.55
N ILE A 217 -5.86 11.69 35.67
CA ILE A 217 -5.67 10.65 34.64
C ILE A 217 -4.68 9.62 35.18
N THR A 218 -5.04 8.34 35.14
CA THR A 218 -4.21 7.24 35.66
C THR A 218 -3.50 6.48 34.54
N ALA A 219 -2.39 5.81 34.88
CA ALA A 219 -1.67 4.91 33.99
C ALA A 219 -2.54 3.76 33.49
N ALA A 220 -3.46 3.26 34.34
CA ALA A 220 -4.40 2.20 33.97
C ALA A 220 -5.40 2.65 32.89
N ASP A 221 -5.97 3.85 33.04
CA ASP A 221 -6.88 4.41 32.02
C ASP A 221 -6.12 4.66 30.70
N ALA A 222 -4.87 5.16 30.79
CA ALA A 222 -4.00 5.39 29.62
C ALA A 222 -3.69 4.08 28.86
N ALA A 223 -3.36 3.01 29.58
CA ALA A 223 -3.11 1.70 28.97
C ALA A 223 -4.35 1.16 28.23
N GLN A 224 -5.56 1.35 28.78
CA GLN A 224 -6.81 0.94 28.13
C GLN A 224 -7.12 1.78 26.87
N ALA A 225 -6.89 3.09 26.93
CA ALA A 225 -7.07 3.98 25.77
C ALA A 225 -6.10 3.64 24.63
N SER A 226 -4.86 3.29 24.97
CA SER A 226 -3.84 2.81 24.04
C SER A 226 -4.21 1.48 23.38
N GLN A 227 -4.66 0.47 24.15
CA GLN A 227 -5.05 -0.85 23.63
C GLN A 227 -6.20 -0.79 22.62
N ARG A 228 -7.24 0.03 22.89
CA ARG A 228 -8.38 0.20 21.95
C ARG A 228 -8.00 0.96 20.68
N SER A 229 -7.03 1.88 20.77
CA SER A 229 -6.57 2.67 19.62
C SER A 229 -5.61 1.90 18.72
N ALA A 230 -4.81 0.99 19.29
CA ALA A 230 -3.96 0.06 18.55
C ALA A 230 -4.81 -0.91 17.70
N MET A 231 -5.79 -1.59 18.31
CA MET A 231 -6.62 -2.60 17.61
C MET A 231 -7.48 -2.01 16.47
N ARG A 232 -7.89 -0.73 16.54
CA ARG A 232 -8.80 -0.13 15.55
C ARG A 232 -8.11 0.32 14.26
N TYR A 233 -6.78 0.33 14.22
CA TYR A 233 -6.01 0.93 13.13
C TYR A 233 -4.70 0.20 12.81
N ASP A 234 -4.43 -0.97 13.39
CA ASP A 234 -3.35 -1.90 13.02
C ASP A 234 -3.57 -2.57 11.64
N ARG A 235 -4.30 -1.87 10.78
CA ARG A 235 -4.61 -2.25 9.41
C ARG A 235 -3.54 -1.79 8.41
N GLU A 236 -2.60 -0.93 8.84
CA GLU A 236 -1.62 -0.22 7.99
C GLU A 236 -0.14 -0.28 8.48
N GLY A 237 0.20 -1.07 9.51
CA GLY A 237 1.54 -1.10 10.14
C GLY A 237 2.47 -2.26 9.73
N ASP A 238 3.71 -2.26 10.25
CA ASP A 238 4.68 -3.36 10.05
C ASP A 238 4.16 -4.71 10.61
N GLU A 239 3.42 -4.69 11.73
CA GLU A 239 2.80 -5.89 12.31
C GLU A 239 1.78 -6.53 11.34
N HIS A 240 1.05 -5.72 10.56
CA HIS A 240 0.16 -6.21 9.52
C HIS A 240 0.90 -6.99 8.43
N TYR A 241 2.04 -6.47 7.97
CA TYR A 241 2.87 -7.15 6.99
C TYR A 241 3.50 -8.42 7.57
N ASP A 242 3.91 -8.40 8.84
CA ASP A 242 4.40 -9.57 9.54
C ASP A 242 3.32 -10.65 9.69
N LEU A 243 2.07 -10.27 9.97
CA LEU A 243 0.94 -11.20 10.03
C LEU A 243 0.60 -11.81 8.66
N LEU A 244 0.58 -11.01 7.59
CA LEU A 244 0.40 -11.52 6.22
C LEU A 244 1.53 -12.45 5.78
N SER A 245 2.76 -12.09 6.17
CA SER A 245 3.98 -12.84 5.92
C SER A 245 3.95 -14.17 6.68
N ALA A 246 3.52 -14.17 7.93
CA ALA A 246 3.36 -15.35 8.76
C ALA A 246 2.22 -16.26 8.25
N LEU A 247 1.09 -15.69 7.82
CA LEU A 247 0.01 -16.41 7.15
C LEU A 247 0.53 -17.17 5.93
N GLN A 248 1.23 -16.48 5.02
CA GLN A 248 1.78 -17.13 3.82
C GLN A 248 2.82 -18.19 4.16
N LYS A 249 3.75 -17.90 5.06
CA LYS A 249 4.77 -18.86 5.46
C LYS A 249 4.17 -20.11 6.12
N SER A 250 3.12 -19.96 6.91
CA SER A 250 2.41 -21.08 7.54
C SER A 250 1.74 -21.95 6.49
N ILE A 251 1.02 -21.35 5.53
CA ILE A 251 0.38 -22.08 4.44
C ILE A 251 1.44 -22.78 3.56
N ARG A 252 2.51 -22.08 3.18
CA ARG A 252 3.65 -22.64 2.42
C ARG A 252 4.30 -23.81 3.18
N GLY A 253 4.49 -23.64 4.49
CA GLY A 253 5.00 -24.66 5.41
C GLY A 253 4.04 -25.83 5.66
N SER A 254 2.82 -25.78 5.10
CA SER A 254 1.78 -26.78 5.28
C SER A 254 1.31 -26.95 6.72
N ASP A 255 1.27 -25.86 7.47
CA ASP A 255 0.75 -25.78 8.83
C ASP A 255 -0.65 -25.12 8.81
N PRO A 256 -1.74 -25.90 8.82
CA PRO A 256 -3.10 -25.36 8.78
C PRO A 256 -3.49 -24.64 10.07
N ASP A 257 -2.95 -25.06 11.22
CA ASP A 257 -3.27 -24.47 12.52
C ASP A 257 -2.69 -23.06 12.65
N ALA A 258 -1.41 -22.90 12.28
CA ALA A 258 -0.77 -21.59 12.23
C ALA A 258 -1.41 -20.70 11.15
N ALA A 259 -1.81 -21.26 10.01
CA ALA A 259 -2.49 -20.51 8.95
C ALA A 259 -3.81 -19.88 9.45
N VAL A 260 -4.68 -20.66 10.11
CA VAL A 260 -5.94 -20.12 10.64
C VAL A 260 -5.72 -19.17 11.81
N TYR A 261 -4.67 -19.36 12.61
CA TYR A 261 -4.31 -18.44 13.69
C TYR A 261 -3.93 -17.05 13.15
N TYR A 262 -3.00 -16.97 12.19
CA TYR A 262 -2.60 -15.68 11.61
C TYR A 262 -3.71 -15.04 10.77
N LEU A 263 -4.50 -15.84 10.06
CA LEU A 263 -5.71 -15.35 9.41
C LEU A 263 -6.68 -14.75 10.44
N GLY A 264 -6.95 -15.46 11.54
CA GLY A 264 -7.82 -14.99 12.62
C GLY A 264 -7.35 -13.66 13.19
N ARG A 265 -6.04 -13.51 13.44
CA ARG A 265 -5.47 -12.22 13.88
C ARG A 265 -5.74 -11.06 12.93
N LEU A 266 -5.62 -11.28 11.62
CA LEU A 266 -5.92 -10.26 10.60
C LEU A 266 -7.42 -9.90 10.60
N LEU A 267 -8.30 -10.91 10.69
CA LEU A 267 -9.74 -10.71 10.66
C LEU A 267 -10.29 -10.07 11.94
N GLU A 268 -9.75 -10.40 13.11
CA GLU A 268 -10.08 -9.76 14.40
C GLU A 268 -9.65 -8.29 14.43
N ALA A 269 -8.56 -7.93 13.72
CA ALA A 269 -8.18 -6.55 13.47
C ALA A 269 -9.09 -5.83 12.43
N GLY A 270 -10.14 -6.51 11.95
CA GLY A 270 -11.11 -6.00 10.99
C GLY A 270 -10.62 -6.02 9.54
N ASP A 271 -9.47 -6.63 9.25
CA ASP A 271 -8.91 -6.65 7.90
C ASP A 271 -9.38 -7.83 7.05
N LEU A 272 -10.31 -7.53 6.14
CA LEU A 272 -10.84 -8.51 5.20
C LEU A 272 -10.04 -8.61 3.88
N LEU A 273 -9.54 -7.49 3.35
CA LEU A 273 -9.09 -7.44 1.96
C LEU A 273 -7.66 -7.95 1.79
N SER A 274 -6.76 -7.69 2.73
CA SER A 274 -5.37 -8.15 2.60
C SER A 274 -5.24 -9.68 2.67
N PRO A 275 -5.87 -10.42 3.61
CA PRO A 275 -5.84 -11.89 3.58
C PRO A 275 -6.50 -12.44 2.32
N CYS A 276 -7.59 -11.85 1.81
CA CYS A 276 -8.20 -12.24 0.54
C CYS A 276 -7.19 -12.19 -0.62
N ARG A 277 -6.48 -11.06 -0.77
CA ARG A 277 -5.47 -10.88 -1.82
C ARG A 277 -4.32 -11.87 -1.63
N ARG A 278 -3.89 -12.08 -0.39
CA ARG A 278 -2.77 -12.98 -0.06
C ARG A 278 -3.10 -14.44 -0.38
N LEU A 279 -4.29 -14.92 -0.05
CA LEU A 279 -4.72 -16.29 -0.35
C LEU A 279 -4.73 -16.57 -1.87
N LEU A 280 -5.17 -15.60 -2.69
CA LEU A 280 -5.11 -15.73 -4.15
C LEU A 280 -3.67 -15.85 -4.67
N VAL A 281 -2.74 -15.08 -4.10
CA VAL A 281 -1.30 -15.20 -4.42
C VAL A 281 -0.79 -16.58 -4.06
N ILE A 282 -1.04 -17.04 -2.84
CA ILE A 282 -0.61 -18.35 -2.34
C ILE A 282 -1.14 -19.49 -3.22
N ALA A 283 -2.40 -19.40 -3.67
CA ALA A 283 -2.99 -20.40 -4.56
C ALA A 283 -2.22 -20.53 -5.88
N ALA A 284 -1.70 -19.43 -6.43
CA ALA A 284 -0.89 -19.44 -7.66
C ALA A 284 0.60 -19.74 -7.42
N GLU A 285 1.16 -19.22 -6.33
CA GLU A 285 2.60 -19.21 -6.04
C GLU A 285 3.07 -20.47 -5.33
N ASP A 286 2.33 -20.90 -4.31
CA ASP A 286 2.77 -21.94 -3.36
C ASP A 286 2.10 -23.30 -3.63
N VAL A 287 0.89 -23.31 -4.20
CA VAL A 287 0.16 -24.52 -4.61
C VAL A 287 0.28 -24.74 -6.13
N GLY A 288 -0.07 -23.73 -6.92
CA GLY A 288 0.18 -23.68 -8.36
C GLY A 288 -0.34 -24.91 -9.11
N LEU A 289 0.53 -25.48 -9.96
CA LEU A 289 0.19 -26.62 -10.81
C LEU A 289 0.13 -27.96 -10.06
N ALA A 290 0.52 -28.01 -8.79
CA ALA A 290 0.37 -29.21 -7.98
C ALA A 290 -1.11 -29.54 -7.73
N TYR A 291 -1.94 -28.51 -7.57
CA TYR A 291 -3.38 -28.64 -7.49
C TYR A 291 -4.09 -27.45 -8.18
N PRO A 292 -4.27 -27.50 -9.51
CA PRO A 292 -4.78 -26.36 -10.30
C PRO A 292 -6.16 -25.84 -9.86
N GLN A 293 -7.01 -26.71 -9.31
CA GLN A 293 -8.34 -26.32 -8.82
C GLN A 293 -8.29 -25.45 -7.55
N ALA A 294 -7.16 -25.43 -6.82
CA ALA A 294 -7.01 -24.61 -5.63
C ALA A 294 -7.25 -23.12 -5.91
N MET A 295 -6.85 -22.61 -7.08
CA MET A 295 -7.12 -21.23 -7.47
C MET A 295 -8.62 -20.96 -7.61
N ALA A 296 -9.36 -21.84 -8.29
CA ALA A 296 -10.80 -21.67 -8.50
C ALA A 296 -11.57 -21.72 -7.17
N VAL A 297 -11.23 -22.67 -6.30
CA VAL A 297 -11.86 -22.79 -4.98
C VAL A 297 -11.52 -21.58 -4.11
N THR A 298 -10.24 -21.18 -4.05
CA THR A 298 -9.82 -20.00 -3.28
C THR A 298 -10.52 -18.73 -3.76
N LYS A 299 -10.69 -18.56 -5.09
CA LYS A 299 -11.41 -17.42 -5.66
C LYS A 299 -12.87 -17.41 -5.22
N ALA A 300 -13.56 -18.55 -5.25
CA ALA A 300 -14.94 -18.67 -4.79
C ALA A 300 -15.06 -18.33 -3.30
N CYS A 301 -14.15 -18.83 -2.45
CA CYS A 301 -14.10 -18.47 -1.04
C CYS A 301 -13.88 -16.96 -0.82
N VAL A 302 -12.97 -16.35 -1.57
CA VAL A 302 -12.68 -14.90 -1.49
C VAL A 302 -13.88 -14.06 -1.95
N ASP A 303 -14.58 -14.47 -3.00
CA ASP A 303 -15.78 -13.77 -3.47
C ASP A 303 -16.91 -13.87 -2.44
N ALA A 304 -17.18 -15.08 -1.93
CA ALA A 304 -18.15 -15.29 -0.86
C ALA A 304 -17.80 -14.46 0.39
N ALA A 305 -16.51 -14.40 0.78
CA ALA A 305 -16.06 -13.59 1.91
C ALA A 305 -16.33 -12.09 1.71
N ARG A 306 -16.14 -11.58 0.49
CA ARG A 306 -16.42 -10.16 0.16
C ARG A 306 -17.91 -9.85 0.15
N GLU A 307 -18.73 -10.78 -0.32
CA GLU A 307 -20.19 -10.64 -0.34
C GLU A 307 -20.79 -10.70 1.07
N LEU A 308 -20.30 -11.60 1.92
CA LEU A 308 -20.78 -11.77 3.29
C LEU A 308 -20.33 -10.63 4.22
N GLY A 309 -19.07 -10.19 4.11
CA GLY A 309 -18.49 -9.25 5.07
C GLY A 309 -18.21 -9.89 6.45
N LEU A 310 -17.55 -9.14 7.34
CA LEU A 310 -17.25 -9.63 8.69
C LEU A 310 -18.49 -9.51 9.60
N PRO A 311 -18.73 -10.48 10.51
CA PRO A 311 -17.85 -11.60 10.85
C PRO A 311 -17.95 -12.86 9.96
N GLU A 312 -19.02 -13.06 9.20
CA GLU A 312 -19.29 -14.31 8.47
C GLU A 312 -18.22 -14.67 7.44
N ALA A 313 -17.57 -13.67 6.84
CA ALA A 313 -16.46 -13.81 5.90
C ALA A 313 -15.29 -14.65 6.43
N ARG A 314 -15.15 -14.79 7.75
CA ARG A 314 -14.10 -15.63 8.35
C ARG A 314 -14.21 -17.10 7.98
N LEU A 315 -15.42 -17.61 7.76
CA LEU A 315 -15.68 -19.02 7.48
C LEU A 315 -15.13 -19.45 6.11
N PRO A 316 -15.52 -18.82 4.98
CA PRO A 316 -14.96 -19.18 3.68
C PRO A 316 -13.45 -18.91 3.59
N LEU A 317 -12.93 -17.89 4.28
CA LEU A 317 -11.48 -17.64 4.30
C LEU A 317 -10.70 -18.69 5.08
N ALA A 318 -11.26 -19.21 6.18
CA ALA A 318 -10.67 -20.32 6.91
C ALA A 318 -10.63 -21.59 6.05
N GLU A 319 -11.72 -21.87 5.30
CA GLU A 319 -11.76 -22.99 4.35
C GLU A 319 -10.66 -22.87 3.29
N ALA A 320 -10.51 -21.70 2.67
CA ALA A 320 -9.43 -21.45 1.71
C ALA A 320 -8.03 -21.62 2.33
N ALA A 321 -7.80 -21.08 3.53
CA ALA A 321 -6.50 -21.18 4.20
C ALA A 321 -6.13 -22.64 4.50
N ILE A 322 -7.07 -23.43 5.03
CA ILE A 322 -6.87 -24.85 5.35
C ILE A 322 -6.65 -25.67 4.07
N LEU A 323 -7.44 -25.42 3.02
CA LEU A 323 -7.28 -26.07 1.72
C LEU A 323 -5.86 -25.84 1.17
N LEU A 324 -5.41 -24.59 1.14
CA LEU A 324 -4.09 -24.24 0.62
C LEU A 324 -2.96 -24.80 1.49
N ALA A 325 -3.13 -24.79 2.82
CA ALA A 325 -2.15 -25.35 3.75
C ALA A 325 -1.99 -26.87 3.57
N THR A 326 -3.08 -27.59 3.33
CA THR A 326 -3.08 -29.05 3.16
C THR A 326 -2.84 -29.52 1.72
N ALA A 327 -2.91 -28.62 0.73
CA ALA A 327 -2.65 -28.93 -0.67
C ALA A 327 -1.17 -29.28 -0.94
N PRO A 328 -0.88 -30.12 -1.96
CA PRO A 328 0.49 -30.32 -2.42
C PRO A 328 1.08 -28.99 -2.92
N LYS A 329 2.37 -28.76 -2.65
CA LYS A 329 3.03 -27.49 -2.95
C LYS A 329 3.76 -27.54 -4.29
N SER A 330 3.71 -26.44 -5.02
CA SER A 330 4.56 -26.20 -6.19
C SER A 330 4.64 -24.73 -6.52
N ASN A 331 5.87 -24.26 -6.70
CA ASN A 331 6.20 -22.94 -7.21
C ASN A 331 6.74 -22.98 -8.65
N SER A 332 6.49 -24.07 -9.40
CA SER A 332 7.04 -24.26 -10.75
C SER A 332 6.61 -23.18 -11.74
N ALA A 333 5.31 -22.83 -11.75
CA ALA A 333 4.77 -21.76 -12.59
C ALA A 333 5.29 -20.38 -12.15
N HIS A 334 5.39 -20.13 -10.84
CA HIS A 334 5.94 -18.91 -10.26
C HIS A 334 7.42 -18.71 -10.69
N ASN A 335 8.24 -19.74 -10.52
CA ASN A 335 9.65 -19.67 -10.89
C ASN A 335 9.83 -19.50 -12.40
N ALA A 336 8.98 -20.13 -13.22
CA ALA A 336 9.02 -20.01 -14.67
C ALA A 336 8.80 -18.57 -15.14
N ILE A 337 7.77 -17.88 -14.63
CA ILE A 337 7.50 -16.49 -15.03
C ILE A 337 8.57 -15.54 -14.51
N ILE A 338 9.07 -15.74 -13.28
CA ILE A 338 10.15 -14.91 -12.72
C ILE A 338 11.42 -15.05 -13.54
N ALA A 339 11.83 -16.28 -13.88
CA ALA A 339 13.02 -16.51 -14.68
C ALA A 339 12.91 -15.85 -16.08
N ALA A 340 11.75 -15.96 -16.73
CA ALA A 340 11.51 -15.30 -18.01
C ALA A 340 11.57 -13.76 -17.89
N MET A 341 10.97 -13.19 -16.84
CA MET A 341 10.99 -11.75 -16.59
C MET A 341 12.40 -11.24 -16.24
N ASP A 342 13.20 -12.03 -15.53
CA ASP A 342 14.58 -11.69 -15.18
C ASP A 342 15.48 -11.68 -16.42
N ASP A 343 15.34 -12.64 -17.33
CA ASP A 343 16.05 -12.64 -18.61
C ASP A 343 15.69 -11.40 -19.46
N ILE A 344 14.40 -11.05 -19.53
CA ILE A 344 13.93 -9.82 -20.20
C ILE A 344 14.57 -8.57 -19.58
N ARG A 345 14.57 -8.46 -18.24
CA ARG A 345 15.16 -7.33 -17.52
C ARG A 345 16.68 -7.23 -17.71
N ARG A 346 17.36 -8.36 -17.91
CA ARG A 346 18.80 -8.42 -18.23
C ARG A 346 19.11 -8.17 -19.71
N GLY A 347 18.11 -7.84 -20.52
CA GLY A 347 18.29 -7.59 -21.95
C GLY A 347 18.48 -8.84 -22.79
N ARG A 348 18.25 -10.04 -22.25
CA ARG A 348 18.19 -11.29 -23.02
C ARG A 348 16.85 -11.36 -23.75
N VAL A 349 16.71 -10.52 -24.76
CA VAL A 349 15.54 -10.41 -25.61
C VAL A 349 15.92 -10.72 -27.06
N GLY A 350 14.95 -11.16 -27.85
CA GLY A 350 15.15 -11.40 -29.28
C GLY A 350 13.86 -11.16 -30.05
N GLN A 351 13.97 -11.07 -31.37
CA GLN A 351 12.78 -10.95 -32.21
C GLN A 351 11.93 -12.21 -32.14
N VAL A 352 10.61 -12.04 -32.14
CA VAL A 352 9.66 -13.16 -32.29
C VAL A 352 10.00 -13.90 -33.59
N PRO A 353 10.17 -15.24 -33.58
CA PRO A 353 10.48 -16.01 -34.79
C PRO A 353 9.51 -15.70 -35.93
N ARG A 354 10.03 -15.58 -37.17
CA ARG A 354 9.25 -15.08 -38.31
C ARG A 354 7.97 -15.89 -38.57
N HIS A 355 8.01 -17.21 -38.39
CA HIS A 355 6.87 -18.12 -38.55
C HIS A 355 5.81 -18.00 -37.43
N LEU A 356 6.07 -17.22 -36.37
CA LEU A 356 5.11 -16.91 -35.30
C LEU A 356 4.59 -15.47 -35.36
N GLN A 357 5.16 -14.62 -36.22
CA GLN A 357 4.70 -13.25 -36.38
C GLN A 357 3.34 -13.23 -37.07
N ASN A 358 2.50 -12.26 -36.70
CA ASN A 358 1.21 -12.06 -37.36
C ASN A 358 1.46 -11.60 -38.81
N VAL A 359 1.24 -12.47 -39.78
CA VAL A 359 1.32 -12.14 -41.20
C VAL A 359 -0.09 -11.79 -41.64
N HIS A 360 -0.38 -10.49 -41.84
CA HIS A 360 -1.57 -10.11 -42.58
C HIS A 360 -1.48 -10.71 -43.99
N ALA A 361 -2.61 -11.28 -44.46
CA ALA A 361 -2.71 -12.02 -45.72
C ALA A 361 -2.26 -11.24 -46.98
N ASP A 362 -1.96 -9.94 -46.86
CA ASP A 362 -1.73 -9.01 -47.97
C ASP A 362 -0.25 -8.80 -48.34
N SER A 363 0.70 -9.50 -47.70
CA SER A 363 2.11 -9.45 -48.13
C SER A 363 2.46 -10.61 -49.06
N THR A 364 1.89 -10.55 -50.27
CA THR A 364 2.35 -11.32 -51.44
C THR A 364 3.70 -10.75 -51.90
N GLY A 365 4.76 -11.07 -51.17
CA GLY A 365 6.14 -10.72 -51.49
C GLY A 365 7.00 -11.97 -51.51
N SER A 366 7.50 -12.31 -52.70
CA SER A 366 8.40 -13.42 -53.02
C SER A 366 9.57 -13.57 -52.04
N GLY A 367 9.62 -14.71 -51.36
CA GLY A 367 10.67 -15.08 -50.41
C GLY A 367 10.06 -15.75 -49.16
N MET A 368 9.33 -16.86 -49.38
CA MET A 368 8.51 -17.48 -48.33
C MET A 368 9.37 -17.90 -47.13
N ALA A 369 9.26 -17.13 -46.04
CA ALA A 369 9.63 -17.61 -44.72
C ALA A 369 8.85 -18.92 -44.44
N PRO A 370 9.44 -19.88 -43.71
CA PRO A 370 8.76 -21.13 -43.42
C PRO A 370 7.38 -20.85 -42.80
N ALA A 371 6.34 -21.45 -43.38
CA ALA A 371 4.98 -21.30 -42.88
C ALA A 371 4.89 -21.82 -41.43
N TYR A 372 4.10 -21.12 -40.61
CA TYR A 372 3.74 -21.58 -39.28
C TYR A 372 3.28 -23.05 -39.33
N ARG A 373 3.92 -23.93 -38.56
CA ARG A 373 3.46 -25.32 -38.46
C ARG A 373 2.31 -25.37 -37.46
N TYR A 374 1.09 -25.50 -37.95
CA TYR A 374 -0.10 -25.54 -37.12
C TYR A 374 -0.20 -26.88 -36.36
N PRO A 375 -0.09 -26.92 -35.02
CA PRO A 375 0.06 -28.19 -34.29
C PRO A 375 -1.09 -29.19 -34.50
N HIS A 376 -2.32 -28.73 -34.71
CA HIS A 376 -3.47 -29.63 -34.86
C HIS A 376 -3.42 -30.51 -36.11
N ASP A 377 -2.65 -30.12 -37.13
CA ASP A 377 -2.45 -30.91 -38.36
C ASP A 377 -1.43 -32.05 -38.20
N TYR A 378 -0.74 -32.10 -37.05
CA TYR A 378 0.29 -33.10 -36.76
C TYR A 378 -0.24 -34.16 -35.77
N PRO A 379 0.31 -35.40 -35.80
CA PRO A 379 -0.01 -36.42 -34.83
C PRO A 379 0.10 -35.91 -33.39
N HIS A 380 -0.80 -36.39 -32.52
CA HIS A 380 -0.87 -35.98 -31.11
C HIS A 380 -1.05 -34.46 -30.89
N HIS A 381 -1.45 -33.72 -31.95
CA HIS A 381 -1.54 -32.26 -31.97
C HIS A 381 -0.24 -31.55 -31.55
N TYR A 382 0.91 -32.15 -31.88
CA TYR A 382 2.22 -31.64 -31.53
C TYR A 382 3.16 -31.58 -32.74
N VAL A 383 3.91 -30.49 -32.85
CA VAL A 383 4.97 -30.34 -33.83
C VAL A 383 6.21 -29.73 -33.18
N ALA A 384 7.36 -30.37 -33.38
CA ALA A 384 8.64 -29.80 -33.00
C ALA A 384 8.96 -28.59 -33.90
N GLN A 385 8.85 -27.40 -33.34
CA GLN A 385 9.31 -26.15 -33.93
C GLN A 385 9.77 -25.20 -32.83
N ARG A 386 10.59 -24.22 -33.19
CA ARG A 386 11.10 -23.25 -32.23
C ARG A 386 10.04 -22.20 -31.94
N TYR A 387 9.70 -22.02 -30.66
CA TYR A 387 8.75 -21.00 -30.22
C TYR A 387 9.42 -19.80 -29.54
N LEU A 388 10.58 -19.99 -28.91
CA LEU A 388 11.36 -18.90 -28.33
C LEU A 388 12.21 -18.19 -29.40
N PRO A 389 12.49 -16.88 -29.24
CA PRO A 389 13.48 -16.16 -30.02
C PRO A 389 14.83 -16.87 -30.14
N GLU A 390 15.53 -16.69 -31.27
CA GLU A 390 16.80 -17.36 -31.50
C GLU A 390 17.87 -17.01 -30.46
N ALA A 391 17.88 -15.74 -30.04
CA ALA A 391 18.77 -15.19 -29.02
C ALA A 391 18.64 -15.87 -27.64
N LEU A 392 17.54 -16.58 -27.37
CA LEU A 392 17.33 -17.28 -26.11
C LEU A 392 17.88 -18.72 -26.10
N GLY A 393 18.38 -19.24 -27.22
CA GLY A 393 18.90 -20.62 -27.26
C GLY A 393 17.83 -21.65 -26.87
N ASP A 394 18.25 -22.64 -26.08
CA ASP A 394 17.43 -23.77 -25.59
C ASP A 394 16.98 -23.58 -24.12
N VAL A 395 16.82 -22.32 -23.69
CA VAL A 395 16.37 -22.01 -22.32
C VAL A 395 15.03 -22.70 -22.02
N THR A 396 14.96 -23.34 -20.86
CA THR A 396 13.74 -23.95 -20.33
C THR A 396 13.36 -23.24 -19.04
N TYR A 397 12.26 -22.46 -19.08
CA TYR A 397 11.77 -21.73 -17.91
C TYR A 397 10.93 -22.58 -16.97
N TYR A 398 10.07 -23.44 -17.53
CA TYR A 398 9.18 -24.27 -16.75
C TYR A 398 9.81 -25.63 -16.46
N GLN A 399 9.98 -25.93 -15.17
CA GLN A 399 10.42 -27.24 -14.67
C GLN A 399 9.28 -27.85 -13.86
N TYR A 400 8.88 -29.07 -14.23
CA TYR A 400 7.82 -29.79 -13.52
C TYR A 400 8.21 -30.04 -12.06
N GLY A 401 7.30 -29.76 -11.13
CA GLY A 401 7.44 -30.15 -9.73
C GLY A 401 7.32 -31.67 -9.53
N ASP A 402 7.80 -32.17 -8.39
CA ASP A 402 7.80 -33.61 -8.05
C ASP A 402 6.46 -34.15 -7.54
N ASN A 403 5.40 -33.35 -7.61
CA ASN A 403 4.05 -33.77 -7.21
C ASN A 403 3.37 -34.62 -8.29
N LYS A 404 2.33 -35.36 -7.87
CA LYS A 404 1.57 -36.28 -8.73
C LYS A 404 1.04 -35.63 -10.01
N THR A 405 0.48 -34.42 -9.91
CA THR A 405 -0.18 -33.74 -11.04
C THR A 405 0.83 -33.33 -12.11
N GLU A 406 1.91 -32.69 -11.70
CA GLU A 406 2.96 -32.24 -12.62
C GLU A 406 3.77 -33.41 -13.19
N GLN A 407 4.01 -34.47 -12.42
CA GLN A 407 4.67 -35.68 -12.94
C GLN A 407 3.79 -36.43 -13.95
N ALA A 408 2.46 -36.42 -13.79
CA ALA A 408 1.55 -36.96 -14.81
C ALA A 408 1.63 -36.15 -16.12
N ALA A 409 1.64 -34.82 -16.01
CA ALA A 409 1.81 -33.93 -17.18
C ALA A 409 3.19 -34.11 -17.85
N ARG A 410 4.24 -34.29 -17.06
CA ARG A 410 5.59 -34.58 -17.56
C ARG A 410 5.62 -35.85 -18.39
N ARG A 411 5.09 -36.96 -17.87
CA ARG A 411 5.06 -38.26 -18.56
C ARG A 411 4.30 -38.16 -19.88
N TYR A 412 3.12 -37.57 -19.86
CA TYR A 412 2.31 -37.34 -21.06
C TYR A 412 3.10 -36.63 -22.17
N TRP A 413 3.81 -35.54 -21.83
CA TRP A 413 4.60 -34.80 -22.81
C TRP A 413 5.91 -35.48 -23.21
N GLU A 414 6.53 -36.27 -22.32
CA GLU A 414 7.69 -37.09 -22.68
C GLU A 414 7.32 -38.17 -23.69
N ASP A 415 6.14 -38.78 -23.56
CA ASP A 415 5.65 -39.81 -24.50
C ASP A 415 5.35 -39.20 -25.87
N ILE A 416 4.62 -38.07 -25.91
CA ILE A 416 4.26 -37.37 -27.16
C ILE A 416 5.48 -36.82 -27.91
N LYS A 417 6.52 -36.39 -27.18
CA LYS A 417 7.73 -35.83 -27.82
C LYS A 417 8.72 -36.90 -28.29
N LYS A 418 8.52 -38.17 -27.89
CA LYS A 418 9.33 -39.31 -28.32
C LYS A 418 8.72 -40.07 -29.51
N SER A 419 7.40 -40.05 -29.64
CA SER A 419 6.64 -40.52 -30.82
C SER A 419 6.83 -39.59 -32.01
#